data_AF-T1AHN9-F1
#
_entry.id   AF-T1AHN9-F1
#
_cell.length_a   1.000
_cell.length_b   1.000
_cell.length_c   1.000
_cell.angle_alpha   90.00
_cell.angle_beta   90.00
_cell.angle_gamma   90.00
#
_symmetry.space_group_name_H-M   'P 1'
#
loop_
_entity.id
_entity.type
_entity.pdbx_description
1 polymer ?
#
loop_
_entity_poly.entity_id
_entity_poly.type
_entity_poly.pdbx_seq_one_letter_code
_entity_poly.pdbx_strand_id
1 'polypeptide(L)'
;IAPSDPLWGRGPCPAGTACAQLEHAAIAEYPDIAGGLDAAGLEHARRALRLDLRGMSWHWHGDAALELGFTLPAGAYATAVVQELLDDAAAQAALGDAA
;
A
#
# COMPACT_ATOMS: atom_id res chain seq x y z
N ILE A 1 -9.21 -14.24 7.26
CA ILE A 1 -9.21 -13.44 6.00
C ILE A 1 -8.75 -12.04 6.39
N ALA A 2 -7.71 -11.50 5.74
CA ALA A 2 -7.26 -10.12 5.97
C ALA A 2 -8.18 -9.13 5.24
N PRO A 3 -8.41 -7.90 5.77
CA PRO A 3 -9.09 -6.87 5.00
C PRO A 3 -8.29 -6.58 3.71
N SER A 4 -9.01 -6.30 2.64
CA SER A 4 -8.42 -6.04 1.32
C SER A 4 -9.14 -4.90 0.64
N ASP A 5 -8.43 -4.20 -0.24
CA ASP A 5 -8.95 -3.16 -1.12
C ASP A 5 -9.07 -3.67 -2.55
N PRO A 6 -9.93 -3.03 -3.37
CA PRO A 6 -10.06 -3.36 -4.77
C PRO A 6 -8.86 -2.86 -5.56
N LEU A 7 -8.35 -3.72 -6.43
CA LEU A 7 -7.73 -3.27 -7.67
C LEU A 7 -8.86 -3.25 -8.69
N TRP A 8 -9.32 -2.03 -9.02
CA TRP A 8 -10.53 -1.83 -9.80
C TRP A 8 -10.44 -2.46 -11.19
N GLY A 9 -11.50 -3.14 -11.60
CA GLY A 9 -11.63 -3.74 -12.92
C GLY A 9 -13.05 -3.64 -13.46
N ARG A 10 -13.27 -4.35 -14.57
CA ARG A 10 -14.53 -4.39 -15.29
C ARG A 10 -15.61 -5.16 -14.54
N GLY A 11 -16.86 -4.79 -14.82
CA GLY A 11 -18.03 -5.47 -14.30
C GLY A 11 -18.35 -5.15 -12.83
N PRO A 12 -19.30 -5.87 -12.22
CA PRO A 12 -19.77 -5.56 -10.87
C PRO A 12 -18.69 -5.78 -9.82
N CYS A 13 -18.62 -4.88 -8.84
CA CYS A 13 -17.74 -5.02 -7.68
C CYS A 13 -18.05 -6.35 -6.93
N PRO A 14 -17.03 -7.18 -6.65
CA PRO A 14 -17.23 -8.48 -5.99
C PRO A 14 -17.38 -8.38 -4.46
N ALA A 15 -17.26 -7.18 -3.88
CA ALA A 15 -17.33 -6.97 -2.43
C ALA A 15 -18.77 -7.08 -1.90
N GLY A 16 -18.90 -7.42 -0.61
CA GLY A 16 -20.19 -7.38 0.08
C GLY A 16 -20.72 -5.95 0.23
N THR A 17 -22.03 -5.80 0.48
CA THR A 17 -22.78 -4.54 0.28
C THR A 17 -22.13 -3.28 0.84
N ALA A 18 -21.75 -3.25 2.13
CA ALA A 18 -21.17 -2.05 2.74
C ALA A 18 -19.78 -1.72 2.16
N CYS A 19 -18.94 -2.74 1.91
CA CYS A 19 -17.65 -2.54 1.29
C CYS A 19 -17.80 -2.08 -0.17
N ALA A 20 -18.71 -2.69 -0.94
CA ALA A 20 -18.98 -2.30 -2.31
C ALA A 20 -19.38 -0.82 -2.41
N GLN A 21 -20.19 -0.31 -1.47
CA GLN A 21 -20.55 1.11 -1.42
C GLN A 21 -19.33 2.02 -1.23
N LEU A 22 -18.40 1.65 -0.34
CA LEU A 22 -17.15 2.39 -0.13
C LEU A 22 -16.26 2.35 -1.37
N GLU A 23 -16.10 1.18 -1.97
CA GLU A 23 -15.28 0.98 -3.17
C GLU A 23 -15.84 1.76 -4.37
N HIS A 24 -17.16 1.77 -4.54
CA HIS A 24 -17.84 2.55 -5.57
C HIS A 24 -17.74 4.05 -5.31
N ALA A 25 -17.85 4.50 -4.07
CA ALA A 25 -17.69 5.91 -3.73
C ALA A 25 -16.27 6.40 -4.04
N ALA A 26 -15.25 5.62 -3.67
CA ALA A 26 -13.85 5.97 -3.91
C ALA A 26 -13.51 6.06 -5.40
N ILE A 27 -13.94 5.08 -6.22
CA ILE A 27 -13.63 5.10 -7.65
C ILE A 27 -14.47 6.13 -8.43
N ALA A 28 -15.64 6.51 -7.92
CA ALA A 28 -16.50 7.53 -8.54
C ALA A 28 -15.85 8.92 -8.56
N GLU A 29 -14.87 9.18 -7.69
CA GLU A 29 -14.06 10.39 -7.71
C GLU A 29 -13.10 10.44 -8.93
N TYR A 30 -12.86 9.30 -9.60
CA TYR A 30 -11.90 9.16 -10.70
C TYR A 30 -12.53 8.47 -11.93
N PRO A 31 -13.54 9.08 -12.57
CA PRO A 31 -14.31 8.44 -13.65
C PRO A 31 -13.46 8.07 -14.87
N ASP A 32 -12.47 8.90 -15.23
CA ASP A 32 -11.58 8.63 -16.36
C ASP A 32 -10.70 7.41 -16.12
N ILE A 33 -10.21 7.23 -14.88
CA ILE A 33 -9.42 6.06 -14.47
C ILE A 33 -10.32 4.83 -14.49
N ALA A 34 -11.52 4.92 -13.89
CA ALA A 34 -12.48 3.81 -13.85
C ALA A 34 -12.82 3.29 -15.26
N GLY A 35 -13.17 4.21 -16.16
CA GLY A 35 -13.48 3.89 -17.55
C GLY A 35 -12.28 3.36 -18.32
N GLY A 36 -11.08 3.91 -18.08
CA GLY A 36 -9.84 3.43 -18.69
C GLY A 36 -9.48 1.99 -18.30
N LEU A 37 -9.63 1.64 -17.02
CA LEU A 37 -9.36 0.28 -16.52
C LEU A 37 -10.36 -0.75 -17.07
N ASP A 38 -11.64 -0.36 -17.18
CA ASP A 38 -12.68 -1.20 -17.81
C ASP A 38 -12.40 -1.39 -19.31
N ALA A 39 -12.12 -0.31 -20.04
CA ALA A 39 -11.79 -0.36 -21.46
C ALA A 39 -10.51 -1.18 -21.76
N ALA A 40 -9.56 -1.21 -20.83
CA ALA A 40 -8.37 -2.05 -20.89
C ALA A 40 -8.66 -3.54 -20.58
N GLY A 41 -9.89 -3.88 -20.17
CA GLY A 41 -10.32 -5.25 -19.91
C GLY A 41 -9.78 -5.86 -18.62
N LEU A 42 -9.33 -5.04 -17.67
CA LEU A 42 -8.78 -5.53 -16.41
C LEU A 42 -9.88 -6.14 -15.54
N GLU A 43 -9.59 -7.28 -14.91
CA GLU A 43 -10.51 -7.92 -13.97
C GLU A 43 -10.31 -7.38 -12.56
N HIS A 44 -11.38 -7.34 -11.76
CA HIS A 44 -11.28 -6.98 -10.36
C HIS A 44 -10.31 -7.92 -9.64
N ALA A 45 -9.33 -7.35 -8.97
CA ALA A 45 -8.43 -8.08 -8.09
C ALA A 45 -8.45 -7.48 -6.68
N ARG A 46 -7.82 -8.14 -5.72
CA ARG A 46 -7.79 -7.70 -4.32
C ARG A 46 -6.36 -7.51 -3.86
N ARG A 47 -6.10 -6.42 -3.15
CA ARG A 47 -4.83 -6.17 -2.48
C ARG A 47 -5.05 -6.14 -0.98
N ALA A 48 -4.25 -6.88 -0.22
CA ALA A 48 -4.35 -6.86 1.24
C ALA A 48 -4.05 -5.44 1.77
N LEU A 49 -4.89 -4.96 2.68
CA LEU A 49 -4.74 -3.65 3.33
C LEU A 49 -3.75 -3.65 4.50
N ARG A 50 -3.30 -4.85 4.89
CA ARG A 50 -2.34 -5.03 5.98
C ARG A 50 -1.19 -5.87 5.48
N LEU A 51 0.02 -5.47 5.86
CA LEU A 51 1.24 -6.19 5.58
C LEU A 51 1.52 -7.17 6.73
N ASP A 52 1.61 -8.46 6.42
CA ASP A 52 2.07 -9.49 7.37
C ASP A 52 3.60 -9.51 7.40
N LEU A 53 4.20 -8.64 8.23
CA LEU A 53 5.63 -8.52 8.37
C LEU A 53 6.17 -9.70 9.20
N ARG A 54 7.11 -10.48 8.64
CA ARG A 54 7.65 -11.67 9.31
C ARG A 54 9.14 -11.55 9.57
N GLY A 55 9.58 -12.16 10.66
CA GLY A 55 11.00 -12.26 11.00
C GLY A 55 11.64 -10.90 11.29
N MET A 56 10.89 -9.97 11.89
CA MET A 56 11.41 -8.64 12.23
C MET A 56 12.58 -8.76 13.23
N SER A 57 13.71 -8.18 12.85
CA SER A 57 14.86 -7.94 13.70
C SER A 57 15.36 -6.51 13.48
N TRP A 58 16.01 -5.95 14.49
CA TRP A 58 16.64 -4.64 14.37
C TRP A 58 17.94 -4.59 15.18
N HIS A 59 18.85 -3.75 14.73
CA HIS A 59 20.10 -3.49 15.41
C HIS A 59 20.54 -2.04 15.19
N TRP A 60 20.92 -1.36 16.28
CA TRP A 60 21.48 -0.01 16.21
C TRP A 60 22.99 -0.06 16.11
N HIS A 61 23.52 0.56 15.06
CA HIS A 61 24.95 0.79 14.86
C HIS A 61 25.28 2.20 15.35
N GLY A 62 25.57 2.32 16.65
CA GLY A 62 25.72 3.62 17.31
C GLY A 62 24.38 4.37 17.40
N ASP A 63 24.44 5.70 17.43
CA ASP A 63 23.26 6.53 17.75
C ASP A 63 22.46 6.98 16.52
N ALA A 64 22.96 6.73 15.30
CA ALA A 64 22.42 7.33 14.08
C ALA A 64 22.14 6.34 12.93
N ALA A 65 22.35 5.04 13.13
CA ALA A 65 22.13 4.04 12.09
C ALA A 65 21.33 2.84 12.62
N LEU A 66 20.15 2.62 12.04
CA LEU A 66 19.28 1.49 12.34
C LEU A 66 19.31 0.48 11.19
N GLU A 67 19.77 -0.73 11.47
CA GLU A 67 19.63 -1.87 10.58
C GLU A 67 18.32 -2.62 10.88
N LEU A 68 17.57 -2.94 9.82
CA LEU A 68 16.31 -3.68 9.91
C LEU A 68 16.40 -4.96 9.07
N GLY A 69 16.01 -6.08 9.66
CA GLY A 69 15.83 -7.36 8.97
C GLY A 69 14.38 -7.80 9.02
N PHE A 70 13.79 -8.12 7.87
CA PHE A 70 12.43 -8.67 7.79
C PHE A 70 12.18 -9.30 6.41
N THR A 71 11.17 -10.16 6.35
CA THR A 71 10.70 -10.80 5.11
C THR A 71 9.34 -10.24 4.70
N LEU A 72 9.19 -10.00 3.41
CA LEU A 72 7.96 -9.48 2.80
C LEU A 72 7.31 -10.53 1.90
N PRO A 73 5.96 -10.57 1.84
CA PRO A 73 5.26 -11.29 0.78
C PRO A 73 5.55 -10.66 -0.59
N ALA A 74 5.40 -11.44 -1.65
CA ALA A 74 5.51 -10.94 -3.02
C ALA A 74 4.53 -9.77 -3.27
N GLY A 75 4.99 -8.72 -3.94
CA GLY A 75 4.19 -7.52 -4.25
C GLY A 75 4.08 -6.49 -3.12
N ALA A 76 4.73 -6.73 -1.97
CA ALA A 76 4.95 -5.73 -0.93
C ALA A 76 6.32 -5.04 -1.08
N TYR A 77 6.43 -3.83 -0.51
CA TYR A 77 7.61 -2.99 -0.63
C TYR A 77 8.20 -2.70 0.75
N ALA A 78 9.53 -2.76 0.89
CA ALA A 78 10.22 -2.45 2.15
C ALA A 78 10.06 -0.98 2.55
N THR A 79 9.91 -0.08 1.57
CA THR A 79 9.65 1.34 1.79
C THR A 79 8.37 1.59 2.59
N ALA A 80 7.34 0.76 2.40
CA ALA A 80 6.10 0.86 3.19
C ALA A 80 6.33 0.53 4.68
N VAL A 81 7.33 -0.28 5.03
CA VAL A 81 7.70 -0.53 6.43
C VAL A 81 8.52 0.64 6.97
N VAL A 82 9.48 1.13 6.19
CA VAL A 82 10.35 2.24 6.59
C VAL A 82 9.54 3.52 6.80
N GLN A 83 8.55 3.79 5.97
CA GLN A 83 7.69 4.97 6.07
C GLN A 83 6.92 5.01 7.40
N GLU A 84 6.54 3.87 7.96
CA GLU A 84 5.88 3.79 9.28
C GLU A 84 6.83 4.06 10.46
N LEU A 85 8.15 4.07 10.22
CA LEU A 85 9.17 4.31 11.24
C LEU A 85 9.71 5.74 11.22
N LEU A 86 9.47 6.48 10.13
CA LEU A 86 9.93 7.85 9.95
C LEU A 86 8.76 8.80 10.16
N ASP A 87 8.92 9.77 11.06
CA ASP A 87 8.04 10.94 11.03
C ASP A 87 8.33 11.75 9.74
N ASP A 88 7.30 12.32 9.12
CA ASP A 88 7.41 13.12 7.88
C ASP A 88 8.52 14.19 7.97
N ALA A 89 8.71 14.78 9.15
CA ALA A 89 9.76 15.77 9.39
C ALA A 89 11.19 15.22 9.28
N ALA A 90 11.42 13.95 9.66
CA ALA A 90 12.73 13.31 9.60
C ALA A 90 13.08 12.83 8.18
N ALA A 91 12.08 12.36 7.42
CA ALA A 91 12.26 11.92 6.03
C ALA A 91 12.68 13.06 5.09
N GLN A 92 12.15 14.27 5.29
CA GLN A 92 12.53 15.46 4.53
C GLN A 92 13.92 16.00 4.89
N ALA A 93 14.33 15.93 6.16
CA ALA A 93 15.66 16.38 6.59
C ALA A 93 16.79 15.55 5.95
N ALA A 94 16.62 14.23 5.85
CA ALA A 94 17.62 13.33 5.27
C ALA A 94 17.84 13.53 3.76
N LEU A 95 16.84 14.04 3.02
CA LEU A 95 16.95 14.36 1.59
C LEU A 95 17.50 15.78 1.34
N GLY A 96 17.38 16.69 2.32
CA GLY A 96 17.84 18.08 2.22
C GLY A 96 19.34 18.27 2.42
N ASP A 97 20.00 17.37 3.16
CA ASP A 97 21.45 17.42 3.41
C ASP A 97 22.29 16.79 2.27
N ALA A 98 21.63 16.29 1.22
CA ALA A 98 22.26 15.68 0.05
C ALA A 98 22.29 16.59 -1.21
N ALA A 99 21.95 17.87 -1.08
CA ALA A 99 21.99 18.89 -2.14
C ALA A 99 22.93 20.04 -1.79
#